data_AF-A0A448MNW9-F1
#
_entry.id   AF-A0A448MNW9-F1
#
_cell.length_a   1.000
_cell.length_b   1.000
_cell.length_c   1.000
_cell.angle_alpha   90.00
_cell.angle_beta   90.00
_cell.angle_gamma   90.00
#
_symmetry.space_group_name_H-M   'P 1'
#
loop_
_entity.id
_entity.type
_entity.pdbx_description
1 polymer ?
#
loop_
_entity_poly.entity_id
_entity_poly.type
_entity_poly.pdbx_seq_one_letter_code
_entity_poly.pdbx_strand_id
1 'polypeptide(L)' 'MDDFFEEIRLSLESGCDVKLSGFGNFELRDKASRPGRNPKTGESVPVSARRVVAFKPGQKLRMRVEKTKISR' A
#
# COMPACT_ATOMS: atom_id res chain seq x y z
N MET A 1 -16.84 -11.05 7.76
CA MET A 1 -16.14 -10.06 6.90
C MET A 1 -14.91 -9.54 7.62
N ASP A 2 -15.00 -9.31 8.93
CA ASP A 2 -13.87 -8.90 9.76
C ASP A 2 -12.73 -9.94 9.78
N ASP A 3 -13.05 -11.24 9.86
CA ASP A 3 -12.04 -12.32 9.86
C ASP A 3 -11.12 -12.30 8.64
N PHE A 4 -11.66 -11.94 7.46
CA PHE A 4 -10.86 -11.84 6.24
C PHE A 4 -9.79 -10.76 6.36
N PHE A 5 -10.14 -9.60 6.92
CA PHE A 5 -9.19 -8.51 7.12
C PHE A 5 -8.22 -8.81 8.25
N GLU A 6 -8.65 -9.58 9.24
CA GLU A 6 -7.78 -10.04 10.33
C GLU A 6 -6.67 -10.97 9.82
N GLU A 7 -6.99 -11.94 8.98
CA GLU A 7 -5.98 -12.81 8.34
C GLU A 7 -4.96 -12.00 7.52
N ILE A 8 -5.41 -10.95 6.82
CA ILE A 8 -4.50 -10.05 6.10
C ILE A 8 -3.57 -9.31 7.08
N ARG A 9 -4.10 -8.82 8.22
CA ARG A 9 -3.28 -8.14 9.24
C ARG A 9 -2.24 -9.09 9.81
N LEU A 10 -2.65 -10.28 10.24
CA LEU A 10 -1.76 -11.29 10.84
C LEU A 10 -0.62 -11.67 9.88
N SER A 11 -0.91 -11.89 8.60
CA SER A 11 0.13 -12.18 7.60
C SER A 11 1.10 -11.01 7.41
N LEU A 12 0.62 -9.77 7.36
CA LEU A 12 1.48 -8.60 7.17
C LEU A 12 2.32 -8.30 8.42
N GLU A 13 1.76 -8.52 9.62
CA GLU A 13 2.47 -8.42 10.89
C GLU A 13 3.58 -9.47 11.01
N SER A 14 3.35 -10.68 10.49
CA SER A 14 4.36 -11.74 10.45
C SER A 14 5.45 -11.52 9.39
N GLY A 15 5.41 -10.42 8.63
CA GLY A 15 6.40 -10.13 7.60
C GLY A 15 6.11 -10.78 6.24
N CYS A 16 4.90 -11.31 6.04
CA CYS A 16 4.52 -12.03 4.82
C CYS A 16 3.63 -11.17 3.91
N ASP A 17 4.00 -11.12 2.64
CA ASP A 17 3.18 -10.49 1.60
C ASP A 17 1.87 -11.27 1.38
N VAL A 18 0.78 -10.56 1.06
CA VAL A 18 -0.52 -11.17 0.79
C VAL A 18 -0.90 -11.00 -0.67
N LYS A 19 -1.19 -12.11 -1.36
CA LYS A 19 -1.62 -12.10 -2.76
C LYS A 19 -3.09 -12.47 -2.88
N LEU A 20 -3.88 -11.54 -3.40
CA LEU A 20 -5.30 -11.73 -3.72
C LEU A 20 -5.44 -11.93 -5.23
N SER A 21 -5.52 -13.19 -5.67
CA SER A 21 -5.59 -13.56 -7.08
C SER A 21 -6.68 -12.80 -7.84
N GLY A 22 -6.29 -12.14 -8.94
CA GLY A 22 -7.20 -11.34 -9.76
C GLY A 22 -7.55 -9.96 -9.18
N PHE A 23 -7.17 -9.66 -7.94
CA PHE A 23 -7.42 -8.36 -7.30
C PHE A 23 -6.15 -7.53 -7.16
N GLY A 24 -5.09 -8.09 -6.54
CA GLY A 24 -3.83 -7.40 -6.30
C GLY A 24 -3.02 -8.01 -5.17
N ASN A 25 -1.95 -7.34 -4.77
CA ASN A 25 -1.01 -7.82 -3.76
C ASN A 25 -0.77 -6.73 -2.71
N PHE A 26 -0.75 -7.09 -1.44
CA PHE A 26 -0.18 -6.28 -0.37
C PHE A 26 1.28 -6.71 -0.17
N GLU A 27 2.19 -5.76 -0.30
CA GLU A 27 3.62 -5.98 -0.15
C GLU A 27 4.18 -5.16 1.01
N LEU A 28 5.05 -5.77 1.80
CA LEU A 28 5.83 -5.06 2.81
C LEU A 28 7.07 -4.43 2.17
N ARG A 29 7.34 -3.18 2.54
CA ARG A 29 8.50 -2.45 2.04
C ARG A 29 9.21 -1.74 3.17
N ASP A 30 10.50 -1.94 3.24
CA ASP A 30 11.36 -1.17 4.13
C ASP A 30 11.78 0.12 3.42
N LYS A 31 11.36 1.25 3.99
CA LYS A 31 11.74 2.58 3.53
C LYS A 31 12.88 3.08 4.39
N ALA A 32 13.99 3.42 3.72
CA ALA A 32 15.10 4.10 4.35
C ALA A 32 14.71 5.51 4.82
N SER A 33 15.44 6.01 5.81
CA SER A 33 15.36 7.40 6.24
C SER A 33 15.74 8.32 5.08
N ARG A 34 15.05 9.45 4.94
CA ARG A 34 15.33 10.42 3.88
C ARG A 34 15.05 11.85 4.34
N PRO A 35 15.65 12.86 3.70
CA PRO A 35 15.28 14.25 3.94
C PRO A 35 13.79 14.47 3.64
N GLY A 36 13.12 15.22 4.52
CA GLY A 36 11.74 15.64 4.38
C GLY A 36 11.58 17.11 4.75
N ARG A 37 10.37 17.63 4.60
CA ARG A 37 10.06 19.02 4.90
C ARG A 37 8.74 19.10 5.64
N ASN A 38 8.68 19.86 6.73
CA ASN A 38 7.42 20.13 7.41
C ASN A 38 6.51 20.96 6.46
N PRO A 39 5.32 20.48 6.08
CA PRO A 39 4.46 21.21 5.14
C PRO A 39 3.99 22.57 5.67
N LYS A 40 3.96 22.76 7.00
CA LYS A 40 3.51 24.01 7.64
C LYS A 40 4.62 25.04 7.79
N THR A 41 5.83 24.64 8.18
CA THR A 41 6.95 25.56 8.48
C THR A 41 8.01 25.62 7.39
N GLY A 42 8.07 24.61 6.53
CA GLY A 42 9.13 24.51 5.52
C GLY A 42 10.49 24.09 6.08
N GLU A 43 10.59 23.74 7.35
CA GLU A 43 11.84 23.28 7.95
C GLU A 43 12.21 21.88 7.45
N SER A 44 13.51 21.62 7.32
CA SER A 44 14.03 20.30 6.98
C SER A 44 13.87 19.37 8.17
N VAL A 45 13.04 18.33 8.02
CA VAL A 45 12.80 17.33 9.05
C VAL A 45 12.95 15.94 8.41
N PRO A 46 13.81 15.06 8.93
CA PRO A 46 14.01 13.74 8.35
C PRO A 46 12.73 12.90 8.48
N VAL A 47 12.40 12.18 7.41
CA VAL A 47 11.39 11.12 7.45
C VAL A 47 12.09 9.85 7.91
N SER A 48 11.71 9.33 9.08
CA SER A 48 12.34 8.15 9.66
C SER A 48 12.21 6.91 8.78
N ALA A 49 13.17 6.01 8.92
CA ALA A 49 13.10 4.68 8.33
C ALA A 49 11.92 3.92 8.95
N ARG A 50 11.15 3.21 8.12
CA ARG A 50 9.98 2.45 8.57
C ARG A 50 9.57 1.38 7.57
N ARG A 51 8.90 0.35 8.06
CA ARG A 51 8.16 -0.59 7.22
C ARG A 51 6.82 0.02 6.82
N VAL A 52 6.42 -0.17 5.57
CA VAL A 52 5.12 0.24 5.04
C VAL A 52 4.46 -0.91 4.30
N VAL A 53 3.13 -0.95 4.32
CA VAL A 53 2.34 -1.81 3.45
C VAL A 53 2.02 -1.05 2.17
N ALA A 54 2.23 -1.66 1.02
CA ALA A 54 1.85 -1.11 -0.28
C ALA A 54 0.91 -2.07 -1.01
N PHE A 55 -0.23 -1.58 -1.48
CA PHE A 55 -1.12 -2.36 -2.34
C PHE A 55 -0.76 -2.14 -3.82
N LYS A 56 -0.52 -3.23 -4.54
CA LYS A 56 -0.40 -3.25 -6.00
C LYS A 56 -1.68 -3.83 -6.61
N PRO A 57 -2.54 -3.02 -7.25
CA PRO A 57 -3.69 -3.56 -7.95
C PRO A 57 -3.25 -4.45 -9.11
N GLY A 58 -3.88 -5.62 -9.21
CA GLY A 58 -3.63 -6.59 -10.27
C GLY A 58 -4.18 -6.14 -11.62
N GLN A 59 -3.72 -6.77 -12.69
CA GLN A 59 -4.09 -6.40 -14.07
C GLN A 59 -5.60 -6.44 -14.30
N LYS A 60 -6.30 -7.47 -13.80
CA LYS A 60 -7.76 -7.60 -13.95
C LYS A 60 -8.51 -6.42 -13.31
N LEU A 61 -8.11 -6.01 -12.10
CA LEU A 61 -8.69 -4.85 -11.41
C LEU A 61 -8.44 -3.56 -12.19
N ARG A 62 -7.19 -3.32 -12.62
CA ARG A 62 -6.82 -2.13 -13.41
C ARG A 62 -7.65 -2.03 -14.70
N MET A 63 -7.66 -3.10 -15.50
CA MET A 63 -8.41 -3.14 -16.76
C MET A 63 -9.91 -2.90 -16.55
N ARG A 64 -10.49 -3.44 -15.48
CA ARG A 64 -11.91 -3.24 -15.18
C ARG A 64 -12.21 -1.78 -14.88
N VAL A 65 -11.39 -1.13 -14.04
CA VAL A 65 -11.55 0.29 -13.70
C VAL A 65 -11.32 1.19 -14.92
N GLU A 66 -10.31 0.90 -15.74
CA GLU A 66 -10.03 1.64 -16.97
C GLU A 66 -11.19 1.54 -17.98
N LYS A 67 -11.84 0.38 -18.09
CA LYS A 67 -13.02 0.20 -18.96
C LYS A 67 -14.23 0.98 -18.49
N THR A 68 -14.36 1.22 -17.19
CA THR A 68 -15.43 2.03 -16.60
C THR A 68 -15.17 3.53 -16.81
N LYS A 69 -14.56 3.96 -17.94
CA LYS A 69 -14.40 5.39 -18.24
C LYS A 69 -15.74 6.09 -18.05
N ILE A 70 -15.74 7.06 -17.14
CA ILE A 70 -16.89 7.87 -16.74
C ILE A 70 -17.58 8.33 -18.02
N SER A 71 -18.83 7.91 -18.23
CA SER A 71 -19.74 8.64 -19.10
C SER A 71 -19.78 10.06 -18.56
N ARG A 72 -19.12 10.99 -19.24
CA ARG A 72 -19.25 12.41 -18.94
C ARG A 72 -20.70 12.83 -19.05
#